data_AF-Q0RJE5-F1
#
_entry.id   AF-Q0RJE5-F1
#
_cell.length_a   1.000
_cell.length_b   1.000
_cell.length_c   1.000
_cell.angle_alpha   90.00
_cell.angle_beta   90.00
_cell.angle_gamma   90.00
#
_symmetry.space_group_name_H-M   'P 1'
#
loop_
_entity.id
_entity.type
_entity.pdbx_description
1 polymer ?
#
loop_
_entity_poly.entity_id
_entity_poly.type
_entity_poly.pdbx_seq_one_letter_code
_entity_poly.pdbx_strand_id
1 'polypeptide(L)'
;MLVGRRPVLQRAVPLRGSDAGVPVVHRRRRRPPRRRRRRRGGGEQVAWDAGADGYRLPTEAEWEHACRAGTAGARYGRLDDIAWYRANAGERPRDVGGRAPNAWGLHDMLGNVWEWCWDVYDAEVYGSYRVLRGGGWFDEPWSCRASVRRRSHPTLRLDDVGLRVARSLSR
;
A
#
# COMPACT_ATOMS: atom_id res chain seq x y z
N MET A 1 -15.64 -12.18 14.07
CA MET A 1 -14.92 -11.35 13.08
C MET A 1 -15.15 -12.01 11.72
N LEU A 2 -16.21 -11.61 11.00
CA LEU A 2 -16.55 -12.19 9.71
C LEU A 2 -15.86 -11.38 8.61
N VAL A 3 -14.86 -11.96 7.98
CA VAL A 3 -14.38 -11.47 6.67
C VAL A 3 -15.44 -11.88 5.66
N GLY A 4 -16.39 -10.97 5.42
CA GLY A 4 -17.56 -11.19 4.58
C GLY A 4 -17.16 -11.54 3.14
N ARG A 5 -17.83 -12.56 2.59
CA ARG A 5 -17.71 -13.14 1.24
C ARG A 5 -18.10 -12.16 0.12
N ARG A 6 -17.46 -11.00 -0.01
CA ARG A 6 -17.63 -10.12 -1.17
C ARG A 6 -16.27 -9.63 -1.67
N PRO A 7 -16.01 -9.71 -2.99
CA PRO A 7 -14.72 -9.35 -3.56
C PRO A 7 -14.42 -7.88 -3.25
N VAL A 8 -13.29 -7.64 -2.59
CA VAL A 8 -12.72 -6.30 -2.47
C VAL A 8 -12.37 -5.85 -3.89
N LEU A 9 -12.99 -4.76 -4.34
CA LEU A 9 -12.71 -4.16 -5.64
C LEU A 9 -11.26 -3.61 -5.60
N GLN A 10 -10.29 -4.40 -6.04
CA GLN A 10 -8.92 -3.94 -6.25
C GLN A 10 -8.89 -3.04 -7.49
N ARG A 11 -9.06 -1.73 -7.30
CA ARG A 11 -8.73 -0.74 -8.33
C ARG A 11 -7.28 -0.31 -8.11
N ALA A 12 -6.36 -0.84 -8.91
CA ALA A 12 -5.05 -0.26 -9.08
C ALA A 12 -5.21 1.07 -9.85
N VAL A 13 -4.96 2.20 -9.20
CA VAL A 13 -4.91 3.50 -9.86
C VAL A 13 -3.44 3.79 -10.21
N PRO A 14 -3.04 3.71 -11.49
CA PRO A 14 -1.70 4.12 -11.88
C PRO A 14 -1.59 5.64 -11.81
N LEU A 15 -0.65 6.15 -11.01
CA LEU A 15 -0.32 7.57 -10.97
C LEU A 15 0.58 7.90 -12.17
N ARG A 16 -0.03 8.26 -13.32
CA ARG A 16 0.71 8.85 -14.45
C ARG A 16 1.18 10.26 -14.07
N GLY A 17 2.49 10.47 -14.05
CA GLY A 17 3.10 11.78 -13.99
C GLY A 17 3.60 12.18 -15.37
N SER A 18 3.07 13.28 -15.91
CA SER A 18 3.74 14.13 -16.89
C SER A 18 2.89 15.38 -17.08
N ASP A 19 3.32 16.51 -16.54
CA ASP A 19 2.95 17.78 -17.17
C ASP A 19 4.10 18.79 -17.06
N ALA A 20 4.58 19.17 -18.23
CA ALA A 20 5.52 20.25 -18.46
C ALA A 20 4.69 21.43 -18.99
N GLY A 21 4.89 22.62 -18.43
CA GLY A 21 4.39 23.87 -19.01
C GLY A 21 3.66 24.76 -18.03
N VAL A 22 4.36 25.77 -17.52
CA VAL A 22 3.74 26.93 -16.87
C VAL A 22 3.78 28.10 -17.86
N PRO A 23 2.63 28.70 -18.25
CA PRO A 23 2.63 30.05 -18.76
C PRO A 23 2.36 31.06 -17.63
N VAL A 24 3.28 32.02 -17.51
CA VAL A 24 3.21 33.18 -16.63
C VAL A 24 2.21 34.19 -17.20
N VAL A 25 1.27 34.67 -16.38
CA VAL A 25 0.51 35.91 -16.65
C VAL A 25 0.76 36.90 -15.51
N HIS A 26 1.37 38.03 -15.85
CA HIS A 26 1.52 39.18 -14.96
C HIS A 26 0.26 40.03 -14.93
N ARG A 27 -0.29 40.30 -13.74
CA ARG A 27 -1.05 41.53 -13.48
C ARG A 27 -0.70 42.14 -12.12
N ARG A 28 -0.56 43.47 -12.11
CA ARG A 28 0.04 44.30 -11.06
C ARG A 28 -0.88 44.53 -9.85
N ARG A 29 -0.26 44.42 -8.66
CA ARG A 29 -0.38 45.17 -7.37
C ARG A 29 -1.76 45.58 -6.82
N ARG A 30 -2.00 45.21 -5.55
CA ARG A 30 -2.24 46.12 -4.40
C ARG A 30 -1.80 45.45 -3.08
N ARG A 31 -1.09 46.16 -2.19
CA ARG A 31 -0.58 45.67 -0.88
C ARG A 31 -1.63 45.87 0.22
N PRO A 32 -1.85 44.88 1.11
CA PRO A 32 -2.42 45.09 2.44
C PRO A 32 -1.41 44.72 3.56
N PRO A 33 -1.70 45.06 4.84
CA PRO A 33 -0.67 45.34 5.85
C PRO A 33 -0.03 44.09 6.47
N ARG A 34 1.17 44.30 7.04
CA ARG A 34 2.03 43.29 7.65
C ARG A 34 1.32 42.53 8.78
N ARG A 35 0.91 41.28 8.52
CA ARG A 35 0.62 40.30 9.58
C ARG A 35 1.87 39.48 9.88
N ARG A 36 2.21 39.40 11.17
CA ARG A 36 3.30 38.55 11.70
C ARG A 36 3.17 37.14 11.09
N ARG A 37 4.20 36.70 10.36
CA ARG A 37 4.31 35.31 9.88
C ARG A 37 4.42 34.39 11.08
N ARG A 38 3.31 33.79 11.53
CA ARG A 38 3.39 32.43 12.07
C ARG A 38 3.72 31.54 10.88
N ARG A 39 4.91 30.96 10.85
CA ARG A 39 5.23 29.84 9.97
C ARG A 39 4.24 28.73 10.33
N ARG A 40 3.16 28.57 9.55
CA ARG A 40 2.46 27.28 9.48
C ARG A 40 3.38 26.39 8.66
N GLY A 41 4.16 25.56 9.35
CA GLY A 41 4.70 24.36 8.72
C GLY A 41 3.51 23.49 8.39
N GLY A 42 3.10 23.48 7.13
CA GLY A 42 2.06 22.59 6.63
C GLY A 42 2.60 21.18 6.53
N GLY A 43 2.78 20.53 7.67
CA GLY A 43 2.81 19.08 7.73
C GLY A 43 1.37 18.63 7.83
N GLU A 44 0.85 18.00 6.79
CA GLU A 44 -0.44 17.32 6.85
C GLU A 44 -0.28 16.17 7.88
N GLN A 45 -0.83 16.33 9.08
CA GLN A 45 -0.84 15.27 10.08
C GLN A 45 -1.85 14.22 9.66
N VAL A 46 -1.36 13.06 9.22
CA VAL A 46 -2.21 11.90 8.92
C VAL A 46 -2.33 11.07 10.20
N ALA A 47 -3.52 11.07 10.81
CA ALA A 47 -3.83 10.31 12.01
C ALA A 47 -4.67 9.07 11.66
N TRP A 48 -4.51 7.99 12.43
CA TRP A 48 -5.37 6.82 12.32
C TRP A 48 -6.70 7.12 12.99
N ASP A 49 -7.80 6.97 12.26
CA ASP A 49 -9.13 6.93 12.86
C ASP A 49 -9.63 5.49 12.85
N ALA A 50 -9.55 4.83 14.00
CA ALA A 50 -10.05 3.47 14.18
C ALA A 50 -11.59 3.39 14.24
N GLY A 51 -12.26 4.52 14.47
CA GLY A 51 -13.72 4.64 14.53
C GLY A 51 -14.37 5.02 13.19
N ALA A 52 -13.58 5.40 12.19
CA ALA A 52 -14.08 5.70 10.85
C ALA A 52 -14.77 4.48 10.22
N ASP A 53 -15.94 4.70 9.64
CA ASP A 53 -16.77 3.71 8.92
C ASP A 53 -16.43 3.62 7.41
N GLY A 54 -15.26 4.14 7.05
CA GLY A 54 -14.72 4.21 5.69
C GLY A 54 -13.62 3.19 5.37
N TYR A 55 -12.91 3.47 4.28
CA TYR A 55 -11.74 2.70 3.85
C TYR A 55 -10.48 3.21 4.56
N ARG A 56 -9.59 2.28 4.91
CA ARG A 56 -8.28 2.56 5.51
C ARG A 56 -7.24 1.60 4.96
N LEU A 57 -5.96 1.87 5.22
CA LEU A 57 -4.93 0.84 5.05
C LEU A 57 -5.18 -0.30 6.05
N PRO A 58 -4.89 -1.57 5.69
CA PRO A 58 -4.88 -2.67 6.64
C PRO A 58 -3.77 -2.43 7.67
N THR A 59 -3.94 -2.95 8.87
CA THR A 59 -2.80 -3.18 9.76
C THR A 59 -1.94 -4.33 9.21
N GLU A 60 -0.68 -4.41 9.62
CA GLU A 60 0.22 -5.52 9.28
C GLU A 60 -0.40 -6.86 9.68
N ALA A 61 -1.02 -6.92 10.86
CA ALA A 61 -1.69 -8.11 11.36
C ALA A 61 -2.90 -8.51 10.51
N GLU A 62 -3.73 -7.55 10.11
CA GLU A 62 -4.87 -7.81 9.22
C GLU A 62 -4.41 -8.29 7.85
N TRP A 63 -3.36 -7.67 7.31
CA TRP A 63 -2.77 -8.07 6.04
C TRP A 63 -2.27 -9.51 6.10
N GLU A 64 -1.51 -9.89 7.13
CA GLU A 64 -0.99 -11.25 7.26
C GLU A 64 -2.11 -12.28 7.46
N HIS A 65 -3.11 -11.94 8.28
CA HIS A 65 -4.27 -12.79 8.49
C HIS A 65 -5.04 -13.04 7.19
N ALA A 66 -5.28 -11.97 6.43
CA ALA A 66 -5.90 -12.02 5.12
C ALA A 66 -5.07 -12.81 4.11
N CYS A 67 -3.74 -12.66 4.11
CA CYS A 67 -2.84 -13.40 3.23
C CYS A 67 -2.91 -14.90 3.50
N ARG A 68 -2.88 -15.27 4.78
CA ARG A 68 -2.88 -16.67 5.22
C ARG A 68 -4.20 -17.36 4.94
N ALA A 69 -5.33 -16.66 5.07
CA ALA A 69 -6.67 -17.19 4.85
C ALA A 69 -6.93 -18.57 5.48
N GLY A 70 -6.44 -18.76 6.72
CA GLY A 70 -6.55 -20.01 7.48
C GLY A 70 -5.37 -20.98 7.35
N THR A 71 -4.40 -20.72 6.49
CA THR A 71 -3.17 -21.53 6.37
C THR A 71 -2.10 -21.12 7.41
N ALA A 72 -1.31 -22.09 7.89
CA ALA A 72 -0.16 -21.84 8.77
C ALA A 72 1.17 -21.68 8.02
N GLY A 73 1.21 -22.10 6.75
CA GLY A 73 2.43 -22.12 5.95
C GLY A 73 2.99 -20.74 5.62
N ALA A 74 4.23 -20.70 5.17
CA ALA A 74 4.86 -19.47 4.68
C ALA A 74 4.17 -18.91 3.42
N ARG A 75 3.42 -19.74 2.70
CA ARG A 75 2.63 -19.41 1.51
C ARG A 75 1.33 -20.20 1.57
N TYR A 76 0.27 -19.70 0.93
CA TYR A 76 -1.03 -20.39 0.85
C TYR A 76 -1.16 -21.33 -0.37
N GLY A 77 -0.05 -21.54 -1.10
CA GLY A 77 0.00 -22.38 -2.28
C GLY A 77 1.41 -22.45 -2.87
N ARG A 78 1.54 -23.11 -4.03
CA ARG A 78 2.78 -23.12 -4.81
C ARG A 78 3.01 -21.74 -5.41
N LEU A 79 4.24 -21.24 -5.32
CA LEU A 79 4.53 -19.82 -5.62
C LEU A 79 4.13 -19.41 -7.04
N ASP A 80 4.45 -20.22 -8.04
CA ASP A 80 4.11 -19.93 -9.45
C ASP A 80 2.60 -19.86 -9.72
N ASP A 81 1.79 -20.54 -8.92
CA ASP A 81 0.34 -20.55 -9.09
C ASP A 81 -0.31 -19.31 -8.47
N ILE A 82 0.34 -18.70 -7.47
CA ILE A 82 -0.27 -17.69 -6.60
C ILE A 82 0.37 -16.30 -6.67
N ALA A 83 1.55 -16.14 -7.29
CA ALA A 83 2.32 -14.91 -7.22
C ALA A 83 3.02 -14.53 -8.53
N TRP A 84 3.15 -13.22 -8.73
CA TRP A 84 4.07 -12.62 -9.70
C TRP A 84 5.35 -12.19 -8.98
N TYR A 85 6.49 -12.77 -9.34
CA TYR A 85 7.79 -12.47 -8.73
C TYR A 85 8.88 -12.46 -9.81
N ARG A 86 10.15 -12.18 -9.44
CA ARG A 86 11.25 -11.95 -10.39
C ARG A 86 11.30 -12.95 -11.55
N ALA A 87 11.14 -14.24 -11.26
CA ALA A 87 11.30 -15.28 -12.27
C ALA A 87 10.15 -15.35 -13.29
N ASN A 88 8.95 -14.83 -12.98
CA ASN A 88 7.77 -15.02 -13.82
C ASN A 88 7.01 -13.73 -14.17
N ALA A 89 7.37 -12.58 -13.60
CA ALA A 89 6.67 -11.32 -13.83
C ALA A 89 7.11 -10.56 -15.11
N GLY A 90 8.26 -10.92 -15.69
CA GLY A 90 8.80 -10.26 -16.88
C GLY A 90 9.17 -8.80 -16.62
N GLU A 91 9.82 -8.54 -15.47
CA GLU A 91 10.37 -7.23 -15.06
C GLU A 91 9.35 -6.08 -15.02
N ARG A 92 8.10 -6.38 -14.70
CA ARG A 92 7.05 -5.36 -14.49
C ARG A 92 5.91 -5.89 -13.62
N PRO A 93 5.12 -5.01 -13.00
CA PRO A 93 3.85 -5.43 -12.40
C PRO A 93 2.91 -6.02 -13.46
N ARG A 94 1.99 -6.86 -13.00
CA ARG A 94 1.02 -7.56 -13.83
C ARG A 94 -0.40 -7.13 -13.45
N ASP A 95 -1.33 -7.37 -14.36
CA ASP A 95 -2.74 -7.14 -14.09
C ASP A 95 -3.17 -7.94 -12.85
N VAL A 96 -3.93 -7.26 -12.00
CA VAL A 96 -4.44 -7.82 -10.74
C VAL A 96 -5.31 -9.04 -11.03
N GLY A 97 -5.18 -10.08 -10.21
CA GLY A 97 -5.97 -11.31 -10.34
C GLY A 97 -5.45 -12.30 -11.38
N GLY A 98 -4.27 -12.07 -11.95
CA GLY A 98 -3.65 -12.98 -12.93
C GLY A 98 -3.13 -14.30 -12.35
N ARG A 99 -3.15 -14.47 -11.03
CA ARG A 99 -2.75 -15.68 -10.29
C ARG A 99 -3.86 -16.17 -9.36
N ALA A 100 -3.78 -17.42 -8.93
CA ALA A 100 -4.80 -18.05 -8.11
C ALA A 100 -5.00 -17.31 -6.77
N PRO A 101 -6.26 -17.09 -6.34
CA PRO A 101 -6.53 -16.46 -5.06
C PRO A 101 -6.26 -17.42 -3.89
N ASN A 102 -6.18 -16.87 -2.68
CA ASN A 102 -6.23 -17.68 -1.47
C ASN A 102 -7.66 -18.16 -1.14
N ALA A 103 -7.82 -18.92 -0.05
CA ALA A 103 -9.10 -19.51 0.36
C ALA A 103 -10.23 -18.50 0.65
N TRP A 104 -9.93 -17.22 0.77
CA TRP A 104 -10.91 -16.14 0.95
C TRP A 104 -11.24 -15.39 -0.33
N GLY A 105 -10.66 -15.80 -1.47
CA GLY A 105 -10.85 -15.14 -2.76
C GLY A 105 -9.99 -13.87 -2.93
N LEU A 106 -8.93 -13.69 -2.13
CA LEU A 106 -8.01 -12.56 -2.27
C LEU A 106 -6.87 -12.91 -3.22
N HIS A 107 -6.69 -12.08 -4.24
CA HIS A 107 -5.60 -12.19 -5.21
C HIS A 107 -4.41 -11.31 -4.83
N ASP A 108 -3.26 -11.69 -5.38
CA ASP A 108 -1.99 -10.95 -5.28
C ASP A 108 -1.64 -10.62 -3.82
N MET A 109 -1.95 -11.54 -2.90
CA MET A 109 -1.50 -11.43 -1.51
C MET A 109 0.01 -11.72 -1.40
N LEU A 110 0.60 -12.38 -2.39
CA LEU A 110 2.05 -12.55 -2.50
C LEU A 110 2.49 -12.15 -3.92
N GLY A 111 3.59 -11.39 -4.01
CA GLY A 111 4.11 -10.88 -5.27
C GLY A 111 3.27 -9.74 -5.87
N ASN A 112 3.48 -9.51 -7.16
CA ASN A 112 3.04 -8.35 -7.94
C ASN A 112 3.64 -7.04 -7.40
N VAL A 113 3.14 -6.49 -6.31
CA VAL A 113 3.71 -5.29 -5.68
C VAL A 113 3.72 -5.43 -4.17
N TRP A 114 4.69 -4.80 -3.51
CA TRP A 114 4.62 -4.58 -2.07
C TRP A 114 3.42 -3.71 -1.74
N GLU A 115 2.81 -3.91 -0.57
CA GLU A 115 1.64 -3.15 -0.17
C GLU A 115 1.85 -2.45 1.16
N TRP A 116 1.52 -1.16 1.20
CA TRP A 116 1.50 -0.37 2.42
C TRP A 116 0.53 -0.94 3.45
N CYS A 117 1.05 -1.14 4.67
CA CYS A 117 0.26 -1.31 5.87
C CYS A 117 0.29 -0.01 6.70
N TRP A 118 -0.68 0.17 7.59
CA TRP A 118 -0.75 1.33 8.45
C TRP A 118 0.42 1.40 9.46
N ASP A 119 0.96 0.27 9.88
CA ASP A 119 1.88 0.17 11.01
C ASP A 119 3.22 0.89 10.76
N VAL A 120 3.76 1.49 11.82
CA VAL A 120 5.15 1.96 11.87
C VAL A 120 6.04 0.74 12.06
N TYR A 121 7.10 0.64 11.27
CA TYR A 121 7.93 -0.56 11.22
C TYR A 121 8.68 -0.82 12.54
N ASP A 122 9.37 0.23 13.00
CA ASP A 122 10.05 0.35 14.30
C ASP A 122 10.33 1.84 14.49
N ALA A 123 9.66 2.46 15.46
CA ALA A 123 9.71 3.90 15.67
C ALA A 123 11.06 4.37 16.23
N GLU A 124 11.74 3.53 17.00
CA GLU A 124 13.00 3.87 17.66
C GLU A 124 14.16 3.82 16.66
N VAL A 125 14.15 2.82 15.78
CA VAL A 125 15.23 2.61 14.82
C VAL A 125 15.00 3.35 13.50
N TYR A 126 13.74 3.42 13.03
CA TYR A 126 13.42 3.95 11.69
C TYR A 126 12.40 5.09 11.70
N GLY A 127 12.02 5.63 12.86
CA GLY A 127 11.16 6.80 12.96
C GLY A 127 9.81 6.62 12.27
N SER A 128 9.57 7.35 11.18
CA SER A 128 8.28 7.40 10.47
C SER A 128 8.08 6.30 9.42
N TYR A 129 9.04 5.39 9.25
CA TYR A 129 8.96 4.35 8.22
C TYR A 129 7.80 3.41 8.50
N ARG A 130 7.02 3.11 7.45
CA ARG A 130 5.85 2.24 7.55
C ARG A 130 6.13 0.86 6.97
N VAL A 131 5.33 -0.11 7.39
CA VAL A 131 5.44 -1.50 6.98
C VAL A 131 4.96 -1.70 5.54
N LEU A 132 5.69 -2.53 4.80
CA LEU A 132 5.33 -3.08 3.49
C LEU A 132 5.24 -4.61 3.59
N ARG A 133 4.24 -5.21 2.94
CA ARG A 133 4.03 -6.67 2.90
C ARG A 133 3.81 -7.20 1.48
N GLY A 134 3.98 -8.51 1.28
CA GLY A 134 3.63 -9.22 0.04
C GLY A 134 4.78 -9.67 -0.85
N GLY A 135 5.86 -8.88 -0.97
CA GLY A 135 6.85 -9.07 -2.04
C GLY A 135 6.36 -8.46 -3.36
N GLY A 136 7.28 -8.20 -4.29
CA GLY A 136 6.97 -7.60 -5.59
C GLY A 136 7.42 -8.42 -6.81
N TRP A 137 7.06 -7.90 -7.99
CA TRP A 137 7.41 -8.44 -9.29
C TRP A 137 8.92 -8.55 -9.54
N PHE A 138 9.74 -7.77 -8.82
CA PHE A 138 11.20 -7.79 -8.90
C PHE A 138 11.87 -8.56 -7.76
N ASP A 139 11.08 -9.20 -6.88
CA ASP A 139 11.62 -9.89 -5.72
C ASP A 139 11.87 -11.37 -5.96
N GLU A 140 12.82 -11.89 -5.19
CA GLU A 140 13.14 -13.30 -5.15
C GLU A 140 12.07 -14.12 -4.42
N PRO A 141 11.98 -15.44 -4.66
CA PRO A 141 10.97 -16.31 -4.06
C PRO A 141 10.87 -16.19 -2.54
N TRP A 142 11.99 -15.98 -1.84
CA TRP A 142 12.02 -15.90 -0.38
C TRP A 142 11.41 -14.61 0.19
N SER A 143 11.26 -13.56 -0.62
CA SER A 143 10.51 -12.36 -0.23
C SER A 143 8.99 -12.60 -0.30
N CYS A 144 8.53 -13.52 -1.15
CA CYS A 144 7.12 -13.86 -1.33
C CYS A 144 6.67 -14.88 -0.28
N ARG A 145 6.59 -14.46 0.98
CA ARG A 145 6.05 -15.25 2.10
C ARG A 145 5.17 -14.37 2.98
N ALA A 146 4.15 -14.99 3.58
CA ALA A 146 3.14 -14.34 4.40
C ALA A 146 3.74 -13.52 5.55
N SER A 147 4.88 -13.91 6.13
CA SER A 147 5.53 -13.21 7.25
C SER A 147 6.62 -12.19 6.85
N VAL A 148 6.96 -12.06 5.58
CA VAL A 148 8.06 -11.15 5.17
C VAL A 148 7.59 -9.71 5.18
N ARG A 149 8.30 -8.89 5.94
CA ARG A 149 8.08 -7.45 6.05
C ARG A 149 9.25 -6.66 5.47
N ARG A 150 8.94 -5.59 4.74
CA ARG A 150 9.86 -4.52 4.31
C ARG A 150 9.39 -3.20 4.92
N ARG A 151 10.15 -2.14 4.72
CA ARG A 151 9.81 -0.78 5.13
C ARG A 151 10.17 0.24 4.06
N SER A 152 9.45 1.35 4.06
CA SER A 152 9.80 2.54 3.29
C SER A 152 9.34 3.81 4.00
N HIS A 153 9.99 4.93 3.70
CA HIS A 153 9.57 6.23 4.21
C HIS A 153 8.26 6.63 3.50
N PRO A 154 7.23 7.12 4.23
CA PRO A 154 5.89 7.33 3.67
C PRO A 154 5.81 8.39 2.55
N THR A 155 6.86 9.20 2.36
CA THR A 155 6.93 10.19 1.27
C THR A 155 7.57 9.65 0.00
N LEU A 156 8.19 8.45 0.04
CA LEU A 156 8.82 7.85 -1.13
C LEU A 156 7.78 7.16 -2.00
N ARG A 157 7.95 7.32 -3.31
CA ARG A 157 7.16 6.61 -4.32
C ARG A 157 8.08 5.64 -5.04
N LEU A 158 7.73 4.37 -4.97
CA LEU A 158 8.44 3.28 -5.61
C LEU A 158 7.45 2.62 -6.58
N ASP A 159 7.95 2.18 -7.73
CA ASP A 159 7.19 1.52 -8.79
C ASP A 159 6.80 0.08 -8.43
N ASP A 160 7.45 -0.51 -7.43
CA ASP A 160 7.16 -1.82 -6.85
C ASP A 160 6.25 -1.76 -5.60
N VAL A 161 5.69 -0.59 -5.26
CA VAL A 161 4.83 -0.41 -4.07
C VAL A 161 3.44 0.10 -4.45
N GLY A 162 2.42 -0.68 -4.09
CA GLY A 162 1.00 -0.33 -4.15
C GLY A 162 0.33 -0.29 -2.78
N LEU A 163 -0.99 -0.47 -2.77
CA LEU A 163 -1.80 -0.54 -1.57
C LEU A 163 -3.03 -1.42 -1.79
N ARG A 164 -3.58 -1.92 -0.69
CA ARG A 164 -4.97 -2.38 -0.62
C ARG A 164 -5.70 -1.65 0.49
N VAL A 165 -7.03 -1.62 0.39
CA VAL A 165 -7.89 -1.00 1.38
C VAL A 165 -8.61 -2.06 2.21
N ALA A 166 -8.70 -1.82 3.51
CA ALA A 166 -9.57 -2.50 4.44
C ALA A 166 -10.78 -1.60 4.74
N ARG A 167 -11.90 -2.21 5.11
CA ARG A 167 -13.09 -1.50 5.58
C ARG A 167 -13.62 -2.18 6.82
N SER A 168 -13.85 -1.41 7.88
CA SER A 168 -14.54 -1.88 9.06
C SER A 168 -16.03 -2.07 8.74
N LEU A 169 -16.60 -3.20 9.15
CA LEU A 169 -18.04 -3.40 9.05
C LEU A 169 -18.73 -2.59 10.16
N SER A 170 -19.65 -1.71 9.77
CA SER A 170 -20.58 -1.07 10.70
C SER A 170 -21.34 -2.18 11.43
N ARG A 171 -21.39 -2.09 12.76
CA ARG A 171 -22.20 -3.00 13.59
C ARG A 171 -23.68 -2.71 13.42
#